data_AF-A0A0U4VDN9-F1
#
_entry.id   AF-A0A0U4VDN9-F1
#
_cell.length_a   1.000
_cell.length_b   1.000
_cell.length_c   1.000
_cell.angle_alpha   90.00
_cell.angle_beta   90.00
_cell.angle_gamma   90.00
#
_symmetry.space_group_name_H-M   'P 1'
#
loop_
_entity.id
_entity.type
_entity.pdbx_description
1 polymer ?
#
loop_
_entity_poly.entity_id
_entity_poly.type
_entity_poly.pdbx_seq_one_letter_code
_entity_poly.pdbx_strand_id
1 'polypeptide(L)'
;MLGLEGEQLGVVGTAEAIRMAEEGGCDLVEISPTAEPPVCKLMDYGKFLFEKGKALKEQKKKQKQIQIKEIKFRPGTDEGDYQVKLRNLRRFIEEGDKAKVTLRYRGREMAHLDIGIEVLNRIKDDMADIAVCESFPSRVEGRQMIMMLAPTKK
;
A
#
# COMPACT_ATOMS: atom_id res chain seq x y z
N MET A 1 -19.37 -4.55 -34.27
CA MET A 1 -17.94 -4.85 -34.48
C MET A 1 -17.16 -3.56 -34.58
N LEU A 2 -15.96 -3.56 -33.99
CA LEU A 2 -14.98 -2.49 -34.11
C LEU A 2 -13.79 -3.00 -34.94
N GLY A 3 -13.30 -2.19 -35.85
CA GLY A 3 -12.07 -2.49 -36.58
C GLY A 3 -10.81 -2.15 -35.79
N LEU A 4 -9.66 -2.23 -36.47
CA LEU A 4 -8.32 -2.18 -35.86
C LEU A 4 -8.01 -0.82 -35.20
N GLU A 5 -8.46 0.27 -35.82
CA GLU A 5 -8.23 1.64 -35.35
C GLU A 5 -9.39 2.14 -34.48
N GLY A 6 -10.41 1.30 -34.25
CA GLY A 6 -11.60 1.63 -33.46
C GLY A 6 -12.76 2.16 -34.29
N GLU A 7 -12.67 2.08 -35.62
CA GLU A 7 -13.76 2.35 -36.55
C GLU A 7 -14.94 1.39 -36.32
N GLN A 8 -16.16 1.91 -36.45
CA GLN A 8 -17.37 1.14 -36.20
C GLN A 8 -17.81 0.46 -37.50
N LEU A 9 -17.56 -0.85 -37.61
CA LEU A 9 -17.91 -1.67 -38.78
C LEU A 9 -19.37 -2.16 -38.76
N GLY A 10 -20.12 -1.85 -37.71
CA GLY A 10 -21.52 -2.25 -37.57
C GLY A 10 -21.69 -3.70 -37.15
N VAL A 11 -22.87 -4.28 -37.42
CA VAL A 11 -23.18 -5.69 -37.12
C VAL A 11 -22.79 -6.52 -38.34
N VAL A 12 -21.89 -7.47 -38.16
CA VAL A 12 -21.41 -8.37 -39.21
C VAL A 12 -21.58 -9.83 -38.79
N GLY A 13 -21.60 -10.75 -39.74
CA GLY A 13 -21.63 -12.18 -39.46
C GLY A 13 -20.30 -12.67 -38.87
N THR A 14 -20.34 -13.69 -38.01
CA THR A 14 -19.15 -14.25 -37.36
C THR A 14 -18.09 -14.71 -38.36
N ALA A 15 -18.49 -15.38 -39.45
CA ALA A 15 -17.57 -15.86 -40.48
C ALA A 15 -16.86 -14.70 -41.21
N GLU A 16 -17.57 -13.61 -41.46
CA GLU A 16 -17.00 -12.41 -42.06
C GLU A 16 -16.01 -11.73 -41.11
N ALA A 17 -16.35 -11.61 -39.82
CA ALA A 17 -15.48 -11.05 -38.81
C ALA A 17 -14.18 -11.86 -38.63
N ILE A 18 -14.25 -13.20 -38.68
CA ILE A 18 -13.07 -14.08 -38.63
C ILE A 18 -12.19 -13.86 -39.86
N ARG A 19 -12.80 -13.81 -41.07
CA ARG A 19 -12.05 -13.56 -42.30
C ARG A 19 -11.33 -12.20 -42.28
N MET A 20 -12.00 -11.14 -41.81
CA MET A 20 -11.38 -9.82 -41.64
C MET A 20 -10.18 -9.85 -40.68
N ALA A 21 -10.26 -10.66 -39.63
CA ALA A 21 -9.16 -10.83 -38.69
C ALA A 21 -7.95 -11.53 -39.34
N GLU A 22 -8.20 -12.62 -40.07
CA GLU A 22 -7.17 -13.37 -40.82
C GLU A 22 -6.50 -12.52 -41.91
N GLU A 23 -7.29 -11.79 -42.71
CA GLU A 23 -6.79 -10.87 -43.75
C GLU A 23 -5.93 -9.74 -43.14
N GLY A 24 -6.32 -9.25 -41.97
CA GLY A 24 -5.59 -8.24 -41.22
C GLY A 24 -4.41 -8.77 -40.39
N GLY A 25 -4.19 -10.09 -40.35
CA GLY A 25 -3.18 -10.71 -39.50
C GLY A 25 -3.34 -10.41 -38.01
N CYS A 26 -4.59 -10.30 -37.54
CA CYS A 26 -4.95 -9.92 -36.18
C CYS A 26 -5.97 -10.90 -35.58
N ASP A 27 -6.36 -10.68 -34.32
CA ASP A 27 -7.35 -11.52 -33.63
C ASP A 27 -8.73 -10.86 -33.60
N LEU A 28 -9.79 -11.67 -33.73
CA LEU A 28 -11.15 -11.26 -33.40
C LEU A 28 -11.37 -11.47 -31.90
N VAL A 29 -11.45 -10.38 -31.13
CA VAL A 29 -11.58 -10.43 -29.68
C VAL A 29 -12.94 -9.91 -29.25
N GLU A 30 -13.68 -10.73 -28.49
CA GLU A 30 -14.95 -10.31 -27.88
C GLU A 30 -14.68 -9.42 -26.65
N ILE A 31 -15.11 -8.15 -26.73
CA ILE A 31 -14.88 -7.16 -25.65
C ILE A 31 -16.11 -6.97 -24.76
N SER A 32 -17.31 -7.24 -25.27
CA SER A 32 -18.56 -7.19 -24.49
C SER A 32 -19.45 -8.38 -24.87
N PRO A 33 -19.33 -9.52 -24.15
CA PRO A 33 -20.19 -10.69 -24.37
C PRO A 33 -21.66 -10.44 -24.05
N THR A 34 -21.94 -9.49 -23.17
CA THR A 34 -23.28 -9.24 -22.62
C THR A 34 -24.13 -8.28 -23.43
N ALA A 35 -23.58 -7.70 -24.51
CA ALA A 35 -24.32 -6.82 -25.41
C ALA A 35 -25.14 -7.63 -26.42
N GLU A 36 -26.26 -7.08 -26.89
CA GLU A 36 -27.06 -7.65 -27.96
C GLU A 36 -27.08 -6.70 -29.17
N PRO A 37 -26.38 -7.04 -30.28
CA PRO A 37 -25.47 -8.17 -30.46
C PRO A 37 -24.11 -8.00 -29.71
N PRO A 38 -23.36 -9.10 -29.45
CA PRO A 38 -22.05 -9.02 -28.78
C PRO A 38 -21.09 -8.06 -29.49
N VAL A 39 -20.29 -7.33 -28.71
CA VAL A 39 -19.31 -6.40 -29.27
C VAL A 39 -17.96 -7.09 -29.38
N CYS A 40 -17.55 -7.36 -30.62
CA CYS A 40 -16.21 -7.84 -30.96
C CYS A 40 -15.36 -6.71 -31.57
N LYS A 41 -14.05 -6.79 -31.36
CA LYS A 41 -13.04 -5.86 -31.88
C LYS A 41 -11.88 -6.63 -32.52
N LEU A 42 -11.41 -6.15 -33.67
CA LEU A 42 -10.16 -6.62 -34.28
C LEU A 42 -8.97 -6.00 -33.53
N MET A 43 -8.08 -6.83 -32.99
CA MET A 43 -6.86 -6.37 -32.33
C MET A 43 -5.82 -7.49 -32.23
N ASP A 44 -4.55 -7.14 -32.02
CA ASP A 44 -3.54 -8.10 -31.57
C ASP A 44 -3.73 -8.35 -30.06
N TYR A 45 -4.26 -9.52 -29.72
CA TYR A 45 -4.58 -9.84 -28.34
C TYR A 45 -3.31 -10.01 -27.47
N GLY A 46 -2.24 -10.54 -28.06
CA GLY A 46 -0.95 -10.70 -27.38
C GLY A 46 -0.34 -9.36 -26.98
N LYS A 47 -0.30 -8.41 -27.91
CA LYS A 47 0.14 -7.03 -27.67
C LYS A 47 -0.74 -6.32 -26.64
N PHE A 48 -2.06 -6.46 -26.74
CA PHE A 48 -2.99 -5.89 -25.77
C PHE A 48 -2.74 -6.40 -24.35
N LEU A 49 -2.57 -7.72 -24.17
CA LEU A 49 -2.25 -8.31 -22.86
C LEU A 49 -0.91 -7.79 -22.31
N PHE A 50 0.10 -7.62 -23.17
CA PHE A 50 1.38 -7.06 -22.78
C PHE A 50 1.26 -5.62 -22.30
N GLU A 51 0.57 -4.76 -23.07
CA GLU A 51 0.36 -3.35 -22.72
C GLU A 51 -0.47 -3.20 -21.44
N LYS A 52 -1.55 -3.97 -21.30
CA LYS A 52 -2.37 -4.01 -20.08
C LYS A 52 -1.53 -4.46 -18.87
N GLY A 53 -0.70 -5.48 -19.04
CA GLY A 53 0.22 -5.96 -18.01
C GLY A 53 1.26 -4.91 -17.63
N LYS A 54 1.82 -4.19 -18.60
CA LYS A 54 2.77 -3.09 -18.38
C LYS A 54 2.10 -1.94 -17.61
N ALA A 55 0.91 -1.51 -18.02
CA ALA A 55 0.14 -0.46 -17.36
C ALA A 55 -0.19 -0.83 -15.91
N LEU A 56 -0.64 -2.07 -15.65
CA LEU A 56 -0.89 -2.56 -14.29
C LEU A 56 0.38 -2.58 -13.43
N LYS A 57 1.53 -2.97 -13.99
CA LYS A 57 2.82 -2.95 -13.29
C LYS A 57 3.24 -1.52 -12.95
N GLU A 58 3.08 -0.58 -13.89
CA GLU A 58 3.36 0.84 -13.65
C GLU A 58 2.43 1.43 -12.59
N GLN A 59 1.14 1.11 -12.62
CA GLN A 59 0.18 1.53 -11.60
C GLN A 59 0.56 1.00 -10.22
N LYS A 60 0.93 -0.28 -10.11
CA LYS A 60 1.41 -0.88 -8.85
C LYS A 60 2.70 -0.22 -8.35
N LYS A 61 3.63 0.13 -9.24
CA LYS A 61 4.86 0.86 -8.87
C LYS A 61 4.58 2.28 -8.35
N LYS A 62 3.56 2.95 -8.90
CA LYS A 62 3.14 4.29 -8.47
C LYS A 62 2.39 4.28 -7.15
N GLN A 63 1.83 3.15 -6.74
CA GLN A 63 1.16 3.02 -5.45
C GLN A 63 2.20 3.10 -4.33
N LYS A 64 2.12 4.13 -3.50
CA LYS A 64 2.96 4.27 -2.30
C LYS A 64 2.64 3.13 -1.33
N GLN A 65 3.61 2.25 -1.13
CA GLN A 65 3.49 1.16 -0.17
C GLN A 65 3.77 1.70 1.24
N ILE A 66 2.73 1.77 2.08
CA ILE A 66 2.88 2.12 3.49
C ILE A 66 3.53 0.94 4.19
N GLN A 67 4.70 1.16 4.80
CA GLN A 67 5.42 0.16 5.58
C GLN A 67 5.23 0.42 7.08
N ILE A 68 5.47 -0.60 7.90
CA ILE A 68 5.53 -0.47 9.35
C ILE A 68 7.01 -0.50 9.75
N LYS A 69 7.53 0.62 10.23
CA LYS A 69 8.91 0.76 10.72
C LYS A 69 8.95 0.58 12.23
N GLU A 70 9.79 -0.32 12.72
CA GLU A 70 9.92 -0.56 14.16
C GLU A 70 11.07 0.24 14.77
N ILE A 71 10.81 0.92 15.89
CA ILE A 71 11.83 1.57 16.73
C ILE A 71 11.72 1.06 18.16
N LYS A 72 12.87 0.71 18.75
CA LYS A 72 12.95 0.07 20.07
C LYS A 72 13.48 1.04 21.13
N PHE A 73 12.73 1.17 22.21
CA PHE A 73 13.07 1.95 23.38
C PHE A 73 13.32 1.06 24.60
N ARG A 74 13.95 1.65 25.62
CA ARG A 74 14.11 1.05 26.94
C ARG A 74 13.59 2.02 28.00
N PRO A 75 13.12 1.54 29.17
CA PRO A 75 12.67 2.42 30.25
C PRO A 75 13.73 3.42 30.72
N GLY A 76 15.01 3.03 30.73
CA GLY A 76 16.14 3.88 31.08
C GLY A 76 16.87 4.51 29.89
N THR A 77 16.18 4.78 28.78
CA THR A 77 16.79 5.50 27.64
C THR A 77 17.19 6.92 28.06
N ASP A 78 18.43 7.31 27.79
CA ASP A 78 18.90 8.68 28.02
C ASP A 78 18.30 9.68 27.02
N GLU A 79 18.36 10.97 27.35
CA GLU A 79 17.78 12.04 26.53
C GLU A 79 18.41 12.13 25.12
N GLY A 80 19.70 11.82 24.98
CA GLY A 80 20.37 11.84 23.67
C GLY A 80 19.86 10.74 22.75
N ASP A 81 19.81 9.50 23.24
CA ASP A 81 19.26 8.34 22.52
C ASP A 81 17.75 8.53 22.25
N TYR A 82 17.02 9.14 23.18
CA TYR A 82 15.60 9.50 23.00
C TYR A 82 15.41 10.40 21.78
N GLN A 83 16.12 11.53 21.73
CA GLN A 83 15.98 12.51 20.64
C GLN A 83 16.40 11.94 19.28
N VAL A 84 17.44 11.11 19.24
CA VAL A 84 17.85 10.41 18.00
C VAL A 84 16.73 9.49 17.49
N LYS A 85 16.10 8.73 18.38
CA LYS A 85 14.99 7.84 18.01
C LYS A 85 13.73 8.59 17.65
N LEU A 86 13.41 9.69 18.34
CA LEU A 86 12.29 10.55 18.04
C LEU A 86 12.42 11.17 16.64
N ARG A 87 13.61 11.65 16.27
CA ARG A 87 13.88 12.13 14.91
C ARG A 87 13.67 11.06 13.84
N ASN A 88 14.06 9.82 14.11
CA ASN A 88 13.80 8.71 13.19
C ASN A 88 12.31 8.36 13.09
N LEU A 89 11.58 8.39 14.21
CA LEU A 89 10.11 8.24 14.22
C LEU A 89 9.45 9.31 13.35
N ARG A 90 9.81 10.58 13.57
CA ARG A 90 9.32 11.72 12.79
C ARG A 90 9.56 11.53 11.30
N ARG A 91 10.79 11.16 10.90
CA ARG A 91 11.11 10.87 9.49
C ARG A 91 10.22 9.79 8.89
N PHE A 92 9.99 8.68 9.59
CA PHE A 92 9.14 7.59 9.07
C PHE A 92 7.69 8.03 8.90
N ILE A 93 7.15 8.78 9.86
CA ILE A 93 5.79 9.32 9.78
C ILE A 93 5.65 10.32 8.63
N GLU A 94 6.62 11.23 8.45
CA GLU A 94 6.64 12.19 7.34
C GLU A 94 6.77 11.51 5.96
N GLU A 95 7.53 10.41 5.90
CA GLU A 95 7.61 9.53 4.74
C GLU A 95 6.29 8.79 4.48
N GLY A 96 5.30 8.88 5.36
CA GLY A 96 3.97 8.27 5.25
C GLY A 96 3.92 6.81 5.69
N ASP A 97 4.97 6.32 6.34
CA ASP A 97 5.00 5.00 6.95
C ASP A 97 4.34 5.04 8.33
N LYS A 98 3.87 3.87 8.78
CA LYS A 98 3.45 3.67 10.18
C LYS A 98 4.66 3.35 11.03
N ALA A 99 4.64 3.77 12.30
CA ALA A 99 5.70 3.47 13.23
C ALA A 99 5.21 2.54 14.35
N LYS A 100 5.96 1.46 14.58
CA LYS A 100 5.80 0.56 15.72
C LYS A 100 6.85 0.90 16.77
N VAL A 101 6.40 1.47 17.88
CA VAL A 101 7.24 1.82 19.02
C VAL A 101 7.21 0.65 20.00
N THR A 102 8.34 -0.02 20.18
CA THR A 102 8.46 -1.17 21.08
C THR A 102 9.33 -0.80 22.27
N LEU A 103 8.75 -0.73 23.47
CA LEU A 103 9.48 -0.56 24.72
C LEU A 103 9.78 -1.93 25.32
N ARG A 104 11.06 -2.27 25.49
CA ARG A 104 11.48 -3.57 26.02
C ARG A 104 12.05 -3.44 27.43
N TYR A 105 11.54 -4.27 28.34
CA TYR A 105 12.00 -4.35 29.72
C TYR A 105 13.01 -5.49 29.92
N ARG A 106 13.93 -5.32 30.88
CA ARG A 106 14.88 -6.35 31.33
C ARG A 106 14.73 -6.63 32.82
N GLY A 107 14.56 -7.91 33.18
CA GLY A 107 14.67 -8.39 34.55
C GLY A 107 13.75 -7.66 35.53
N ARG A 108 14.36 -6.92 36.47
CA ARG A 108 13.68 -6.18 37.56
C ARG A 108 12.93 -4.93 37.09
N GLU A 109 13.16 -4.45 35.87
CA GLU A 109 12.46 -3.28 35.31
C GLU A 109 10.95 -3.53 35.13
N MET A 110 10.51 -4.79 35.17
CA MET A 110 9.08 -5.14 35.16
C MET A 110 8.29 -4.62 36.35
N ALA A 111 8.95 -4.29 37.45
CA ALA A 111 8.30 -3.69 38.61
C ALA A 111 7.95 -2.20 38.38
N HIS A 112 8.55 -1.56 37.36
CA HIS A 112 8.37 -0.14 37.06
C HIS A 112 7.74 0.06 35.68
N LEU A 113 6.53 -0.48 35.51
CA LEU A 113 5.76 -0.32 34.28
C LEU A 113 5.35 1.14 34.04
N ASP A 114 5.17 1.90 35.12
CA ASP A 114 4.76 3.31 35.08
C ASP A 114 5.78 4.16 34.30
N ILE A 115 7.08 3.93 34.52
CA ILE A 115 8.17 4.62 33.78
C ILE A 115 8.04 4.37 32.28
N GLY A 116 7.69 3.15 31.89
CA GLY A 116 7.52 2.83 30.49
C GLY A 116 6.29 3.48 29.85
N ILE A 117 5.19 3.57 30.60
CA ILE A 117 3.99 4.28 30.19
C ILE A 117 4.28 5.78 30.04
N GLU A 118 5.04 6.38 30.96
CA GLU A 118 5.49 7.78 30.86
C GLU A 118 6.29 8.05 29.59
N VAL A 119 7.25 7.17 29.26
CA VAL A 119 8.03 7.28 28.02
C VAL A 119 7.12 7.19 26.79
N LEU A 120 6.15 6.29 26.78
CA LEU A 120 5.22 6.15 25.64
C LEU A 120 4.28 7.35 25.51
N ASN A 121 3.78 7.90 26.64
CA ASN A 121 3.00 9.13 26.64
C ASN A 121 3.81 10.30 26.13
N ARG A 122 5.06 10.45 26.58
CA ARG A 122 5.97 11.48 26.07
C ARG A 122 6.18 11.37 24.56
N ILE A 123 6.43 10.16 24.04
CA ILE A 123 6.56 9.93 22.59
C ILE A 123 5.27 10.30 21.85
N LYS A 124 4.11 9.95 22.41
CA LYS A 124 2.80 10.28 21.82
C LYS A 124 2.60 11.79 21.74
N ASP A 125 2.93 12.52 22.79
CA ASP A 125 2.75 13.97 22.86
C ASP A 125 3.73 14.69 21.93
N ASP A 126 5.01 14.29 21.89
CA ASP A 126 6.05 14.85 21.02
C ASP A 126 5.79 14.59 19.52
N MET A 127 4.91 13.64 19.20
CA MET A 127 4.53 13.25 17.83
C MET A 127 3.10 13.68 17.47
N ALA A 128 2.36 14.31 18.38
CA ALA A 128 0.95 14.65 18.18
C ALA A 128 0.71 15.66 17.05
N ASP A 129 1.75 16.39 16.63
CA ASP A 129 1.73 17.34 15.51
C ASP A 129 1.65 16.65 14.14
N ILE A 130 2.17 15.43 14.01
CA ILE A 130 2.31 14.72 12.72
C ILE A 130 1.72 13.30 12.71
N ALA A 131 1.45 12.73 13.87
CA ALA A 131 0.99 11.35 14.02
C ALA A 131 -0.22 11.23 14.96
N VAL A 132 -1.03 10.21 14.70
CA VAL A 132 -2.10 9.74 15.58
C VAL A 132 -1.76 8.37 16.13
N CYS A 133 -2.02 8.18 17.42
CA CYS A 133 -1.86 6.89 18.08
C CYS A 133 -3.03 5.96 17.71
N GLU A 134 -2.77 4.94 16.89
CA GLU A 134 -3.75 3.92 16.52
C GLU A 134 -3.95 2.87 17.62
N SER A 135 -2.87 2.53 18.34
CA SER A 135 -2.90 1.54 19.40
C SER A 135 -1.93 1.93 20.50
N PHE A 136 -2.46 2.03 21.73
CA PHE A 136 -1.68 2.27 22.93
C PHE A 136 -1.69 1.00 23.80
N PRO A 137 -0.56 0.61 24.42
CA PRO A 137 -0.52 -0.62 25.21
C PRO A 137 -1.38 -0.50 26.46
N SER A 138 -2.36 -1.39 26.60
CA SER A 138 -3.19 -1.52 27.82
C SER A 138 -2.53 -2.39 28.89
N ARG A 139 -1.56 -3.22 28.49
CA ARG A 139 -0.81 -4.14 29.34
C ARG A 139 0.55 -4.43 28.71
N VAL A 140 1.45 -5.01 29.49
CA VAL A 140 2.70 -5.58 28.97
C VAL A 140 2.41 -6.90 28.26
N GLU A 141 2.89 -7.03 27.03
CA GLU A 141 2.84 -8.29 26.30
C GLU A 141 4.18 -9.01 26.44
N GLY A 142 4.22 -10.03 27.29
CA GLY A 142 5.45 -10.77 27.59
C GLY A 142 6.47 -9.89 28.31
N ARG A 143 7.46 -9.35 27.57
CA ARG A 143 8.46 -8.42 28.12
C ARG A 143 8.56 -7.06 27.43
N GLN A 144 7.50 -6.67 26.75
CA GLN A 144 7.48 -5.44 25.97
C GLN A 144 6.11 -4.77 26.01
N MET A 145 6.11 -3.45 25.86
CA MET A 145 4.94 -2.67 25.52
C MET A 145 5.09 -2.18 24.09
N ILE A 146 4.00 -2.20 23.33
CA ILE A 146 3.99 -1.85 21.92
C ILE A 146 2.94 -0.76 21.71
N MET A 147 3.35 0.34 21.11
CA MET A 147 2.49 1.43 20.65
C MET A 147 2.60 1.55 19.13
N MET A 148 1.47 1.79 18.46
CA MET A 148 1.41 2.03 17.02
C MET A 148 1.03 3.48 16.74
N LEU A 149 1.86 4.16 15.95
CA LEU A 149 1.63 5.50 15.44
C LEU A 149 1.39 5.43 13.93
N ALA A 150 0.43 6.21 13.45
CA ALA A 150 0.17 6.38 12.03
C ALA A 150 0.25 7.87 11.66
N PRO A 151 0.64 8.20 10.42
CA PRO A 151 0.67 9.57 9.95
C PRO A 151 -0.74 10.16 9.96
N THR A 152 -0.86 11.37 10.52
CA THR A 152 -2.08 12.16 10.41
C THR A 152 -2.27 12.48 8.93
N LYS A 153 -3.40 12.03 8.35
CA LYS A 153 -3.69 12.28 6.93
C LYS A 153 -3.58 13.78 6.65
N LYS A 154 -2.72 14.16 5.70
CA LYS A 154 -2.87 15.44 4.97
C LYS A 154 -3.97 15.28 3.94
#